data_AF-A0A372RFR2-F1
#
_entry.id   AF-A0A372RFR2-F1
#
_cell.length_a   1.000
_cell.length_b   1.000
_cell.length_c   1.000
_cell.angle_alpha   90.00
_cell.angle_beta   90.00
_cell.angle_gamma   90.00
#
_symmetry.space_group_name_H-M   'P 1'
#
loop_
_entity.id
_entity.type
_entity.pdbx_description
1 polymer ?
#
loop_
_entity_poly.entity_id
_entity_poly.type
_entity_poly.pdbx_seq_one_letter_code
_entity_poly.pdbx_strand_id
1 'polypeptide(L)'
;MVHFNNDPPRYSFSSLPPRYSQISFDDQKLKSSLITDNISSGNPVNRLEMQHYIFKYLWQNNFSTPIAKQLQAGGAKVLEVGSAPEIWSFDMANSYPLSTFIGLNNTPTCNKSITNEPLNATVLQNNSLSSTIPFPDETFDFIYQRFFLPQLNLTSSFNPNSIFIEQYNLVKHMTRVLNPGGWIEFMIIDNLVWYNTGLYTLRLTQAYYSLTCDGYDSYNKINEKHLYNMLVSIQQVQSIFIETKRTPLGKKGGRIGELLCDVLLQPIKSNKSVLCEYMRISTKEFDKMYNIMLQEINDYETFCVSHSFSNRECTIISSIINLFVAITGSVTFLAKPNDIAIKMPYEFTITFGILFIIISIVFIYGIIASFITPNTPNGPIEIRIYEWFLIGVLIIYLFIAITTIIYMFASEQLAIERCNNEFKTETETPKNNCAQKVSMITWLKTLLLILMVIIGLHTYEITRRLGVDLRPRRKKFQGRRPQSYISTANFMFI
;
A
#
# COMPACT_ATOMS: atom_id res chain seq x y z
N MET A 1 -15.83 27.38 1.16
CA MET A 1 -16.91 26.68 0.44
C MET A 1 -16.47 26.60 -1.02
N VAL A 2 -15.85 25.50 -1.42
CA VAL A 2 -15.43 25.26 -2.80
C VAL A 2 -16.11 23.98 -3.25
N HIS A 3 -17.09 24.14 -4.13
CA HIS A 3 -17.79 23.03 -4.77
C HIS A 3 -16.83 22.34 -5.75
N PHE A 4 -16.44 21.11 -5.43
CA PHE A 4 -15.85 20.20 -6.40
C PHE A 4 -17.00 19.54 -7.19
N ASN A 5 -17.44 20.18 -8.27
CA ASN A 5 -18.16 19.48 -9.32
C ASN A 5 -17.13 18.80 -10.21
N ASN A 6 -16.84 17.54 -9.91
CA ASN A 6 -16.39 16.51 -10.84
C ASN A 6 -16.46 15.18 -10.08
N ASP A 7 -17.67 14.78 -9.70
CA ASP A 7 -17.91 13.37 -9.35
C ASP A 7 -17.46 12.53 -10.56
N PRO A 8 -16.71 11.43 -10.37
CA PRO A 8 -16.49 10.47 -11.45
C PRO A 8 -17.85 10.05 -12.03
N PRO A 9 -17.94 9.71 -13.33
CA PRO A 9 -19.21 9.33 -13.93
C PRO A 9 -19.85 8.22 -13.08
N ARG A 10 -21.05 8.48 -12.56
CA ARG A 10 -21.80 7.48 -11.80
C ARG A 10 -22.05 6.30 -12.72
N TYR A 11 -21.50 5.15 -12.38
CA TYR A 11 -21.71 3.91 -13.09
C TYR A 11 -23.18 3.52 -12.91
N SER A 12 -23.93 3.53 -14.00
CA SER A 12 -25.32 3.08 -14.03
C SER A 12 -25.37 1.55 -14.16
N PHE A 13 -26.44 0.94 -13.69
CA PHE A 13 -26.64 -0.50 -13.82
C PHE A 13 -26.59 -1.00 -15.29
N SER A 14 -26.92 -0.13 -16.25
CA SER A 14 -26.82 -0.40 -17.69
C SER A 14 -25.39 -0.43 -18.25
N SER A 15 -24.37 -0.05 -17.49
CA SER A 15 -22.96 -0.12 -17.91
C SER A 15 -22.30 -1.48 -17.63
N LEU A 16 -23.05 -2.44 -17.09
CA LEU A 16 -22.61 -3.84 -17.00
C LEU A 16 -22.55 -4.45 -18.41
N PRO A 17 -21.60 -5.36 -18.72
CA PRO A 17 -21.49 -5.95 -20.06
C PRO A 17 -22.83 -6.54 -20.53
N PRO A 18 -23.15 -6.53 -21.85
CA PRO A 18 -24.46 -6.90 -22.39
C PRO A 18 -25.00 -8.25 -21.88
N ARG A 19 -24.10 -9.23 -21.69
CA ARG A 19 -24.40 -10.56 -21.14
C ARG A 19 -25.04 -10.52 -19.74
N TYR A 20 -24.84 -9.46 -18.97
CA TYR A 20 -25.38 -9.26 -17.62
C TYR A 20 -26.50 -8.22 -17.56
N SER A 21 -26.59 -7.33 -18.57
CA SER A 21 -27.69 -6.37 -18.72
C SER A 21 -29.04 -7.01 -19.12
N GLN A 22 -29.00 -8.22 -19.69
CA GLN A 22 -30.17 -8.94 -20.22
C GLN A 22 -30.77 -9.97 -19.26
N ILE A 23 -30.32 -10.07 -18.01
CA ILE A 23 -30.96 -10.97 -17.05
C ILE A 23 -32.26 -10.31 -16.54
N SER A 24 -33.32 -10.46 -17.34
CA SER A 24 -34.71 -10.21 -16.96
C SER A 24 -35.15 -11.31 -15.98
N PHE A 25 -35.60 -10.91 -14.79
CA PHE A 25 -36.23 -11.81 -13.82
C PHE A 25 -37.73 -11.53 -13.77
N ASP A 26 -38.41 -11.83 -14.87
CA ASP A 26 -39.83 -12.13 -14.82
C ASP A 26 -40.05 -13.44 -15.56
N ASP A 27 -39.87 -14.55 -14.84
CA ASP A 27 -40.70 -15.72 -15.13
C ASP A 27 -40.76 -16.66 -13.92
N GLN A 28 -41.97 -16.78 -13.37
CA GLN A 28 -42.37 -17.74 -12.33
C GLN A 28 -42.41 -19.20 -12.83
N LYS A 29 -41.57 -19.59 -13.80
CA LYS A 29 -41.57 -20.94 -14.38
C LYS A 29 -40.16 -21.47 -14.60
N LEU A 30 -39.60 -22.11 -13.58
CA LEU A 30 -38.98 -23.43 -13.77
C LEU A 30 -38.82 -24.14 -12.42
N LYS A 31 -39.88 -24.85 -12.01
CA LYS A 31 -39.74 -26.03 -11.15
C LYS A 31 -39.08 -27.13 -11.97
N SER A 32 -38.10 -27.80 -11.35
CA SER A 32 -37.53 -29.11 -11.70
C SER A 32 -37.00 -29.32 -13.13
N SER A 33 -35.69 -29.45 -13.27
CA SER A 33 -35.09 -30.70 -13.78
C SER A 33 -33.57 -30.66 -13.66
N LEU A 34 -33.02 -31.71 -13.03
CA LEU A 34 -31.77 -32.40 -13.34
C LEU A 34 -30.66 -31.54 -13.96
N ILE A 35 -29.68 -31.13 -13.15
CA ILE A 35 -28.30 -31.08 -13.61
C ILE A 35 -27.55 -32.15 -12.82
N THR A 36 -27.40 -33.27 -13.51
CA THR A 36 -26.46 -34.34 -13.22
C THR A 36 -25.05 -33.80 -13.03
N ASP A 37 -24.39 -34.33 -12.01
CA ASP A 37 -22.97 -34.20 -11.76
C ASP A 37 -22.15 -34.54 -13.00
N ASN A 38 -21.51 -33.53 -13.58
CA ASN A 38 -20.27 -33.71 -14.31
C ASN A 38 -19.27 -32.70 -13.74
N ILE A 39 -18.14 -33.22 -13.30
CA ILE A 39 -16.92 -32.47 -12.99
C ILE A 39 -16.46 -31.82 -14.31
N SER A 40 -17.11 -30.71 -14.69
CA SER A 40 -16.78 -29.82 -15.83
C SER A 40 -17.81 -28.69 -16.07
N SER A 41 -18.54 -28.18 -15.06
CA SER A 41 -19.47 -27.06 -15.32
C SER A 41 -19.83 -26.23 -14.09
N GLY A 42 -18.89 -25.38 -13.67
CA GLY A 42 -19.13 -24.34 -12.67
C GLY A 42 -18.05 -23.28 -12.80
N ASN A 43 -18.05 -22.55 -13.92
CA ASN A 43 -16.98 -21.64 -14.33
C ASN A 43 -16.64 -20.64 -13.18
N PRO A 44 -15.53 -20.81 -12.42
CA PRO A 44 -15.16 -19.90 -11.33
C PRO A 44 -14.95 -18.47 -11.86
N VAL A 45 -14.64 -18.37 -13.15
CA VAL A 45 -14.63 -17.19 -14.00
C VAL A 45 -15.93 -16.37 -13.81
N ASN A 46 -17.13 -16.97 -13.87
CA ASN A 46 -18.38 -16.19 -13.80
C ASN A 46 -18.63 -15.55 -12.42
N ARG A 47 -18.26 -16.21 -11.32
CA ARG A 47 -18.41 -15.64 -9.97
C ARG A 47 -17.47 -14.48 -9.75
N LEU A 48 -16.18 -14.68 -10.00
CA LEU A 48 -15.15 -13.68 -9.68
C LEU A 48 -15.23 -12.48 -10.64
N GLU A 49 -15.66 -12.70 -11.89
CA GLU A 49 -16.05 -11.63 -12.81
C GLU A 49 -17.26 -10.85 -12.29
N MET A 50 -18.30 -11.54 -11.82
CA MET A 50 -19.47 -10.88 -11.23
C MET A 50 -19.08 -10.07 -9.99
N GLN A 51 -18.20 -10.61 -9.15
CA GLN A 51 -17.63 -9.89 -8.02
C GLN A 51 -16.88 -8.63 -8.48
N HIS A 52 -16.10 -8.66 -9.56
CA HIS A 52 -15.49 -7.45 -10.16
C HIS A 52 -16.51 -6.36 -10.43
N TYR A 53 -17.52 -6.66 -11.23
CA TYR A 53 -18.48 -5.64 -11.64
C TYR A 53 -19.34 -5.12 -10.48
N ILE A 54 -19.69 -5.98 -9.51
CA ILE A 54 -20.41 -5.55 -8.30
C ILE A 54 -19.57 -4.53 -7.51
N PHE A 55 -18.29 -4.81 -7.29
CA PHE A 55 -17.43 -3.90 -6.52
C PHE A 55 -17.13 -2.62 -7.30
N LYS A 56 -16.90 -2.69 -8.62
CA LYS A 56 -16.80 -1.51 -9.48
C LYS A 56 -18.04 -0.61 -9.34
N TYR A 57 -19.23 -1.20 -9.30
CA TYR A 57 -20.48 -0.47 -9.08
C TYR A 57 -20.58 0.09 -7.66
N LEU A 58 -20.33 -0.71 -6.61
CA LEU A 58 -20.41 -0.23 -5.22
C LEU A 58 -19.42 0.90 -4.93
N TRP A 59 -18.21 0.77 -5.48
CA TRP A 59 -17.15 1.75 -5.32
C TRP A 59 -17.29 2.93 -6.30
N GLN A 60 -18.10 2.78 -7.34
CA GLN A 60 -18.27 3.73 -8.44
C GLN A 60 -16.93 4.03 -9.14
N ASN A 61 -15.96 3.12 -9.02
CA ASN A 61 -14.63 3.20 -9.59
C ASN A 61 -13.91 1.84 -9.49
N ASN A 62 -12.82 1.67 -10.25
CA ASN A 62 -11.94 0.49 -10.16
C ASN A 62 -10.81 0.64 -9.12
N PHE A 63 -10.60 1.86 -8.64
CA PHE A 63 -9.60 2.24 -7.64
C PHE A 63 -10.09 3.51 -6.93
N SER A 64 -9.56 3.77 -5.74
CA SER A 64 -9.96 4.88 -4.85
C SER A 64 -8.86 5.95 -4.74
N THR A 65 -7.63 5.61 -5.18
CA THR A 65 -6.48 6.51 -5.19
C THR A 65 -6.59 7.65 -6.21
N PRO A 66 -5.99 8.83 -5.95
CA PRO A 66 -6.04 9.98 -6.84
C PRO A 66 -5.09 9.88 -8.06
N ILE A 67 -4.94 8.69 -8.65
CA ILE A 67 -4.02 8.40 -9.77
C ILE A 67 -4.65 8.59 -11.15
N ALA A 68 -5.97 8.83 -11.22
CA ALA A 68 -6.71 8.90 -12.48
C ALA A 68 -6.11 9.86 -13.52
N LYS A 69 -5.67 11.06 -13.11
CA LYS A 69 -5.05 12.05 -14.02
C LYS A 69 -3.73 11.54 -14.62
N GLN A 70 -2.93 10.80 -13.85
CA GLN A 70 -1.67 10.23 -14.32
C GLN A 70 -1.92 9.09 -15.31
N LEU A 71 -2.91 8.23 -15.02
CA LEU A 71 -3.33 7.16 -15.93
C LEU A 71 -3.83 7.72 -17.28
N GLN A 72 -4.59 8.82 -17.25
CA GLN A 72 -5.10 9.52 -18.44
C GLN A 72 -3.99 10.21 -19.24
N ALA A 73 -3.03 10.86 -18.56
CA ALA A 73 -1.89 11.48 -19.22
C ALA A 73 -1.01 10.45 -19.96
N GLY A 74 -1.01 9.20 -19.49
CA GLY A 74 -0.34 8.06 -20.11
C GLY A 74 1.09 7.86 -19.63
N GLY A 75 1.64 6.70 -19.97
CA GLY A 75 3.00 6.28 -19.59
C GLY A 75 3.14 5.71 -18.18
N ALA A 76 2.05 5.64 -17.41
CA ALA A 76 2.02 5.01 -16.10
C ALA A 76 2.12 3.48 -16.23
N LYS A 77 2.84 2.85 -15.32
CA LYS A 77 2.94 1.39 -15.19
C LYS A 77 2.18 0.95 -13.94
N VAL A 78 1.24 0.04 -14.13
CA VAL A 78 0.36 -0.46 -13.07
C VAL A 78 0.57 -1.95 -12.88
N LEU A 79 0.69 -2.38 -11.62
CA LEU A 79 0.79 -3.78 -11.23
C LEU A 79 -0.47 -4.22 -10.49
N GLU A 80 -1.14 -5.28 -10.96
CA GLU A 80 -2.14 -6.00 -10.18
C GLU A 80 -1.49 -7.24 -9.56
N VAL A 81 -1.44 -7.31 -8.24
CA VAL A 81 -0.94 -8.48 -7.52
C VAL A 81 -2.13 -9.41 -7.22
N GLY A 82 -2.03 -10.69 -7.58
CA GLY A 82 -3.14 -11.64 -7.46
C GLY A 82 -4.24 -11.45 -8.52
N SER A 83 -3.86 -11.27 -9.79
CA SER A 83 -4.73 -10.96 -10.95
C SER A 83 -5.60 -12.14 -11.41
N ALA A 84 -6.15 -12.94 -10.49
CA ALA A 84 -7.03 -14.07 -10.81
C ALA A 84 -8.47 -13.78 -10.36
N PRO A 85 -9.44 -13.64 -11.29
CA PRO A 85 -9.30 -13.60 -12.75
C PRO A 85 -8.72 -12.26 -13.24
N GLU A 86 -8.22 -12.27 -14.47
CA GLU A 86 -7.44 -11.20 -15.13
C GLU A 86 -8.27 -9.94 -15.47
N ILE A 87 -9.50 -9.85 -14.97
CA ILE A 87 -10.52 -8.91 -15.42
C ILE A 87 -10.25 -7.46 -15.02
N TRP A 88 -9.68 -7.22 -13.84
CA TRP A 88 -9.45 -5.85 -13.37
C TRP A 88 -8.38 -5.16 -14.21
N SER A 89 -7.25 -5.84 -14.47
CA SER A 89 -6.19 -5.34 -15.35
C SER A 89 -6.71 -5.02 -16.75
N PHE A 90 -7.56 -5.88 -17.33
CA PHE A 90 -8.12 -5.64 -18.66
C PHE A 90 -9.13 -4.48 -18.69
N ASP A 91 -9.99 -4.36 -17.68
CA ASP A 91 -10.93 -3.26 -17.54
C ASP A 91 -10.23 -1.90 -17.35
N MET A 92 -9.14 -1.89 -16.58
CA MET A 92 -8.28 -0.73 -16.43
C MET A 92 -7.55 -0.37 -17.73
N ALA A 93 -7.02 -1.37 -18.44
CA ALA A 93 -6.33 -1.17 -19.71
C ALA A 93 -7.23 -0.58 -20.81
N ASN A 94 -8.49 -1.03 -20.86
CA ASN A 94 -9.50 -0.47 -21.75
C ASN A 94 -9.87 0.97 -21.39
N SER A 95 -9.92 1.30 -20.09
CA SER A 95 -10.24 2.64 -19.60
C SER A 95 -9.08 3.64 -19.78
N TYR A 96 -7.84 3.16 -19.77
CA TYR A 96 -6.62 3.98 -19.81
C TYR A 96 -5.63 3.45 -20.85
N PRO A 97 -5.93 3.59 -22.15
CA PRO A 97 -5.17 2.95 -23.24
C PRO A 97 -3.72 3.44 -23.39
N LEU A 98 -3.38 4.59 -22.79
CA LEU A 98 -2.04 5.18 -22.83
C LEU A 98 -1.11 4.70 -21.70
N SER A 99 -1.62 3.88 -20.78
CA SER A 99 -0.87 3.33 -19.64
C SER A 99 -0.72 1.81 -19.77
N THR A 100 0.25 1.22 -19.07
CA THR A 100 0.56 -0.22 -19.13
C THR A 100 0.12 -0.93 -17.87
N PHE A 101 -0.55 -2.07 -18.03
CA PHE A 101 -1.10 -2.87 -16.93
C PHE A 101 -0.46 -4.25 -16.91
N ILE A 102 0.03 -4.69 -15.76
CA ILE A 102 0.65 -6.00 -15.59
C ILE A 102 -0.03 -6.72 -14.43
N GLY A 103 -0.66 -7.86 -14.69
CA GLY A 103 -1.19 -8.75 -13.66
C GLY A 103 -0.19 -9.82 -13.27
N LEU A 104 -0.07 -10.11 -11.98
CA LEU A 104 0.63 -11.28 -11.45
C LEU A 104 -0.38 -12.31 -10.96
N ASN A 105 -0.38 -13.48 -11.60
CA ASN A 105 -1.22 -14.59 -11.22
C ASN A 105 -0.39 -15.70 -10.55
N ASN A 106 -0.73 -16.04 -9.31
CA ASN A 106 -0.03 -17.05 -8.51
C ASN A 106 -0.68 -18.44 -8.62
N THR A 107 -1.73 -18.62 -9.45
CA THR A 107 -2.39 -19.91 -9.63
C THR A 107 -1.74 -20.73 -10.76
N PRO A 108 -1.46 -22.03 -10.54
CA PRO A 108 -0.87 -22.89 -11.57
C PRO A 108 -1.84 -23.22 -12.72
N THR A 109 -3.14 -22.98 -12.52
CA THR A 109 -4.23 -23.31 -13.45
C THR A 109 -4.73 -22.09 -14.21
N CYS A 110 -3.85 -21.31 -14.84
CA CYS A 110 -4.30 -20.34 -15.84
C CYS A 110 -4.34 -21.00 -17.23
N ASN A 111 -5.54 -21.43 -17.65
CA ASN A 111 -5.80 -21.60 -19.07
C ASN A 111 -5.87 -20.19 -19.67
N LYS A 112 -4.78 -19.71 -20.28
CA LYS A 112 -4.76 -18.45 -21.02
C LYS A 112 -5.94 -18.43 -21.99
N SER A 113 -6.96 -17.63 -21.68
CA SER A 113 -7.98 -17.29 -22.68
C SER A 113 -7.37 -16.20 -23.56
N ILE A 114 -6.54 -16.62 -24.52
CA ILE A 114 -5.75 -15.78 -25.44
C ILE A 114 -6.62 -14.79 -26.26
N THR A 115 -7.95 -14.90 -26.22
CA THR A 115 -8.82 -14.27 -27.20
C THR A 115 -9.19 -12.81 -26.95
N ASN A 116 -8.84 -12.15 -25.85
CA ASN A 116 -9.29 -10.75 -25.57
C ASN A 116 -8.31 -9.87 -24.76
N GLU A 117 -7.00 -10.17 -24.73
CA GLU A 117 -6.02 -9.36 -23.99
C GLU A 117 -5.81 -7.97 -24.64
N PRO A 118 -6.02 -6.85 -23.93
CA PRO A 118 -5.71 -5.52 -24.46
C PRO A 118 -4.23 -5.36 -24.77
N LEU A 119 -3.89 -4.61 -25.83
CA LEU A 119 -2.50 -4.39 -26.26
C LEU A 119 -1.59 -3.75 -25.20
N ASN A 120 -2.19 -3.06 -24.22
CA ASN A 120 -1.51 -2.38 -23.13
C ASN A 120 -1.66 -3.11 -21.78
N ALA A 121 -2.16 -4.36 -21.77
CA ALA A 121 -2.22 -5.21 -20.59
C ALA A 121 -1.45 -6.51 -20.82
N THR A 122 -0.89 -7.08 -19.75
CA THR A 122 -0.48 -8.47 -19.78
C THR A 122 -0.56 -9.15 -18.43
N VAL A 123 -0.77 -10.48 -18.42
CA VAL A 123 -0.77 -11.27 -17.19
C VAL A 123 0.37 -12.28 -17.20
N LEU A 124 1.23 -12.16 -16.20
CA LEU A 124 2.36 -13.05 -15.99
C LEU A 124 2.00 -14.08 -14.93
N GLN A 125 2.28 -15.35 -15.25
CA GLN A 125 2.19 -16.42 -14.29
C GLN A 125 3.44 -16.39 -13.40
N ASN A 126 3.23 -16.28 -12.10
CA ASN A 126 4.30 -16.38 -11.11
C ASN A 126 4.23 -17.75 -10.44
N ASN A 127 5.15 -18.64 -10.82
CA ASN A 127 5.25 -19.98 -10.24
C ASN A 127 5.90 -19.96 -8.84
N SER A 128 6.42 -18.82 -8.39
CA SER A 128 7.03 -18.69 -7.08
C SER A 128 5.94 -18.44 -6.04
N LEU A 129 5.61 -19.49 -5.27
CA LEU A 129 4.66 -19.48 -4.15
C LEU A 129 5.14 -18.67 -2.93
N SER A 130 6.17 -17.83 -3.05
CA SER A 130 6.76 -17.15 -1.91
C SER A 130 7.12 -15.72 -2.26
N SER A 131 6.42 -14.78 -1.62
CA SER A 131 6.84 -13.44 -1.19
C SER A 131 7.57 -12.51 -2.17
N THR A 132 7.81 -12.88 -3.42
CA THR A 132 8.76 -12.22 -4.31
C THR A 132 8.06 -11.76 -5.58
N ILE A 133 8.01 -10.44 -5.73
CA ILE A 133 7.53 -9.79 -6.95
C ILE A 133 8.72 -9.68 -7.92
N PRO A 134 8.68 -10.34 -9.11
CA PRO A 134 9.83 -10.52 -9.99
C PRO A 134 10.11 -9.29 -10.88
N PHE A 135 10.06 -8.11 -10.28
CA PHE A 135 10.35 -6.85 -10.95
C PHE A 135 11.48 -6.10 -10.23
N PRO A 136 12.26 -5.30 -10.97
CA PRO A 136 13.22 -4.39 -10.37
C PRO A 136 12.57 -3.45 -9.35
N ASP A 137 13.37 -2.94 -8.44
CA ASP A 137 12.97 -1.88 -7.53
C ASP A 137 12.47 -0.67 -8.34
N GLU A 138 11.50 0.08 -7.80
CA GLU A 138 11.03 1.35 -8.38
C GLU A 138 10.64 1.19 -9.87
N THR A 139 9.64 0.32 -10.11
CA THR A 139 9.15 0.01 -11.47
C THR A 139 7.75 0.55 -11.75
N PHE A 140 6.85 0.54 -10.76
CA PHE A 140 5.41 0.76 -10.95
C PHE A 140 4.92 2.05 -10.28
N ASP A 141 4.11 2.82 -11.00
CA ASP A 141 3.49 4.05 -10.48
C ASP A 141 2.27 3.75 -9.60
N PHE A 142 1.62 2.61 -9.84
CA PHE A 142 0.46 2.14 -9.09
C PHE A 142 0.53 0.63 -8.89
N ILE A 143 0.25 0.17 -7.66
CA ILE A 143 0.07 -1.25 -7.37
C ILE A 143 -1.32 -1.43 -6.76
N TYR A 144 -2.07 -2.36 -7.31
CA TYR A 144 -3.39 -2.73 -6.84
C TYR A 144 -3.40 -4.19 -6.40
N GLN A 145 -3.95 -4.45 -5.22
CA GLN A 145 -4.14 -5.80 -4.70
C GLN A 145 -5.59 -5.94 -4.25
N ARG A 146 -6.33 -6.78 -4.96
CA ARG A 146 -7.73 -7.03 -4.65
C ARG A 146 -7.86 -8.24 -3.74
N PHE A 147 -8.82 -8.18 -2.82
CA PHE A 147 -9.20 -9.24 -1.90
C PHE A 147 -7.96 -9.89 -1.29
N PHE A 148 -7.17 -9.09 -0.56
CA PHE A 148 -5.96 -9.50 0.14
C PHE A 148 -6.28 -10.70 1.03
N LEU A 149 -6.21 -11.89 0.45
CA LEU A 149 -6.56 -13.16 1.06
C LEU A 149 -5.24 -13.91 1.25
N PRO A 150 -5.08 -14.63 2.37
CA PRO A 150 -3.96 -15.56 2.50
C PRO A 150 -4.07 -16.57 1.36
N GLN A 151 -3.04 -16.64 0.52
CA GLN A 151 -2.95 -17.67 -0.50
C GLN A 151 -2.69 -18.98 0.24
N LEU A 152 -3.77 -19.73 0.48
CA LEU A 152 -3.74 -20.97 1.22
C LEU A 152 -2.88 -22.00 0.46
N ASN A 153 -1.68 -22.26 0.98
CA ASN A 153 -0.88 -23.42 0.58
C ASN A 153 -1.63 -24.68 1.04
N LEU A 154 -2.23 -25.41 0.10
CA LEU A 154 -2.86 -26.72 0.36
C LEU A 154 -1.85 -27.81 0.75
N THR A 155 -0.53 -27.52 0.78
CA THR A 155 0.52 -28.55 0.79
C THR A 155 1.58 -28.41 1.89
N SER A 156 1.54 -27.42 2.77
CA SER A 156 2.55 -27.25 3.82
C SER A 156 1.91 -27.09 5.19
N SER A 157 2.45 -27.81 6.18
CA SER A 157 2.10 -27.70 7.60
C SER A 157 1.86 -26.24 8.01
N PHE A 158 0.60 -25.92 8.33
CA PHE A 158 0.11 -24.58 8.59
C PHE A 158 0.71 -24.02 9.90
N ASN A 159 1.51 -22.96 9.80
CA ASN A 159 1.97 -22.18 10.94
C ASN A 159 1.43 -20.74 10.83
N PRO A 160 0.62 -20.24 11.77
CA PRO A 160 0.07 -18.88 11.68
C PRO A 160 1.14 -17.78 11.60
N ASN A 161 2.32 -18.00 12.19
CA ASN A 161 3.43 -17.07 12.08
C ASN A 161 4.00 -17.02 10.64
N SER A 162 3.93 -18.10 9.87
CA SER A 162 4.43 -18.10 8.49
C SER A 162 3.53 -17.29 7.56
N ILE A 163 2.21 -17.32 7.75
CA ILE A 163 1.24 -16.57 6.94
C ILE A 163 1.42 -15.06 7.11
N PHE A 164 1.54 -14.58 8.35
CA PHE A 164 1.79 -13.17 8.61
C PHE A 164 3.13 -12.72 8.00
N ILE A 165 4.18 -13.52 8.15
CA ILE A 165 5.50 -13.22 7.57
C ILE A 165 5.42 -13.17 6.05
N GLU A 166 4.70 -14.08 5.40
CA GLU A 166 4.49 -14.09 3.95
C GLU A 166 3.74 -12.86 3.46
N GLN A 167 2.65 -12.48 4.13
CA GLN A 167 1.88 -11.26 3.80
C GLN A 167 2.72 -10.00 3.99
N TYR A 168 3.42 -9.90 5.12
CA TYR A 168 4.31 -8.79 5.41
C TYR A 168 5.44 -8.68 4.38
N ASN A 169 6.03 -9.81 3.98
CA ASN A 169 7.04 -9.84 2.94
C ASN A 169 6.45 -9.46 1.57
N LEU A 170 5.24 -9.93 1.23
CA LEU A 170 4.57 -9.52 -0.01
C LEU A 170 4.40 -8.00 -0.07
N VAL A 171 3.89 -7.38 1.01
CA VAL A 171 3.74 -5.92 1.05
C VAL A 171 5.08 -5.22 0.98
N LYS A 172 6.15 -5.73 1.63
CA LYS A 172 7.51 -5.20 1.45
C LYS A 172 8.01 -5.29 0.00
N HIS A 173 7.70 -6.38 -0.70
CA HIS A 173 8.06 -6.50 -2.11
C HIS A 173 7.22 -5.57 -2.99
N MET A 174 5.95 -5.30 -2.63
CA MET A 174 5.13 -4.29 -3.29
C MET A 174 5.73 -2.90 -3.09
N THR A 175 6.09 -2.51 -1.87
CA THR A 175 6.73 -1.20 -1.62
C THR A 175 8.07 -1.09 -2.35
N ARG A 176 8.87 -2.15 -2.39
CA ARG A 176 10.14 -2.16 -3.13
C ARG A 176 9.97 -1.88 -4.63
N VAL A 177 8.98 -2.47 -5.29
CA VAL A 177 8.78 -2.28 -6.75
C VAL A 177 7.94 -1.05 -7.08
N LEU A 178 7.38 -0.38 -6.07
CA LEU A 178 6.65 0.86 -6.24
C LEU A 178 7.64 2.00 -6.50
N ASN A 179 7.31 2.85 -7.46
CA ASN A 179 8.00 4.12 -7.65
C ASN A 179 7.79 4.99 -6.42
N PRO A 180 8.80 5.74 -5.99
CA PRO A 180 8.66 6.76 -4.98
C PRO A 180 7.50 7.71 -5.29
N GLY A 181 6.59 7.88 -4.32
CA GLY A 181 5.41 8.73 -4.48
C GLY A 181 4.27 8.11 -5.28
N GLY A 182 4.46 6.88 -5.74
CA GLY A 182 3.42 6.00 -6.28
C GLY A 182 2.41 5.59 -5.21
N TRP A 183 1.38 4.91 -5.66
CA TRP A 183 0.28 4.47 -4.81
C TRP A 183 0.23 2.95 -4.71
N ILE A 184 -0.02 2.45 -3.51
CA ILE A 184 -0.50 1.08 -3.34
C ILE A 184 -1.94 1.17 -2.86
N GLU A 185 -2.82 0.35 -3.43
CA GLU A 185 -4.19 0.21 -2.99
C GLU A 185 -4.53 -1.26 -2.71
N PHE A 186 -5.07 -1.52 -1.53
CA PHE A 186 -5.64 -2.81 -1.14
C PHE A 186 -7.14 -2.68 -0.99
N MET A 187 -7.89 -3.44 -1.77
CA MET A 187 -9.32 -3.59 -1.55
C MET A 187 -9.56 -4.87 -0.76
N ILE A 188 -9.97 -4.74 0.50
CA ILE A 188 -10.37 -5.88 1.33
C ILE A 188 -11.88 -5.92 1.50
N ILE A 189 -12.40 -7.12 1.62
CA ILE A 189 -13.78 -7.38 2.05
C ILE A 189 -13.66 -8.19 3.34
N ASP A 190 -14.48 -7.89 4.34
CA ASP A 190 -14.69 -8.77 5.49
C ASP A 190 -15.40 -10.04 5.02
N ASN A 191 -14.69 -10.90 4.28
CA ASN A 191 -15.23 -12.15 3.78
C ASN A 191 -15.68 -13.00 4.98
N LEU A 192 -16.96 -13.38 4.96
CA LEU A 192 -17.61 -14.25 5.96
C LEU A 192 -17.71 -13.66 7.38
N VAL A 193 -17.29 -12.41 7.60
CA VAL A 193 -17.61 -11.65 8.82
C VAL A 193 -18.65 -10.60 8.48
N TRP A 194 -19.90 -11.04 8.45
CA TRP A 194 -21.05 -10.18 8.22
C TRP A 194 -21.61 -9.67 9.53
N TYR A 195 -22.28 -8.54 9.45
CA TYR A 195 -22.84 -7.83 10.58
C TYR A 195 -24.36 -7.97 10.58
N ASN A 196 -24.95 -7.91 11.78
CA ASN A 196 -26.38 -8.10 11.98
C ASN A 196 -26.86 -9.45 11.42
N THR A 197 -26.19 -10.54 11.84
CA THR A 197 -26.47 -11.90 11.38
C THR A 197 -27.36 -12.64 12.36
N GLY A 198 -28.28 -13.45 11.84
CA GLY A 198 -29.00 -14.43 12.64
C GLY A 198 -28.12 -15.63 13.00
N LEU A 199 -28.66 -16.51 13.85
CA LEU A 199 -27.94 -17.64 14.43
C LEU A 199 -27.43 -18.63 13.36
N TYR A 200 -28.25 -18.94 12.36
CA TYR A 200 -27.89 -19.90 11.30
C TYR A 200 -26.88 -19.31 10.32
N THR A 201 -27.02 -18.03 10.00
CA THR A 201 -26.09 -17.26 9.19
C THR A 201 -24.72 -17.26 9.85
N LEU A 202 -24.64 -16.88 11.13
CA LEU A 202 -23.41 -16.89 11.90
C LEU A 202 -22.80 -18.30 11.95
N ARG A 203 -23.61 -19.33 12.22
CA ARG A 203 -23.13 -20.71 12.35
C ARG A 203 -22.55 -21.25 11.05
N LEU A 204 -23.18 -21.00 9.90
CA LEU A 204 -22.69 -21.47 8.60
C LEU A 204 -21.46 -20.68 8.13
N THR A 205 -21.44 -19.35 8.29
CA THR A 205 -20.27 -18.55 7.90
C THR A 205 -19.06 -18.86 8.78
N GLN A 206 -19.26 -19.05 10.09
CA GLN A 206 -18.21 -19.47 11.01
C GLN A 206 -17.71 -20.88 10.71
N ALA A 207 -18.60 -21.84 10.47
CA ALA A 207 -18.18 -23.20 10.12
C ALA A 207 -17.36 -23.23 8.83
N TYR A 208 -17.80 -22.48 7.81
CA TYR A 208 -17.04 -22.35 6.57
C TYR A 208 -15.71 -21.66 6.77
N TYR A 209 -15.68 -20.55 7.52
CA TYR A 209 -14.45 -19.87 7.87
C TYR A 209 -13.47 -20.79 8.60
N SER A 210 -13.91 -21.51 9.63
CA SER A 210 -13.07 -22.42 10.42
C SER A 210 -12.56 -23.61 9.62
N LEU A 211 -13.37 -24.10 8.66
CA LEU A 211 -12.98 -25.15 7.73
C LEU A 211 -11.93 -24.67 6.72
N THR A 212 -12.05 -23.44 6.20
CA THR A 212 -11.14 -22.93 5.16
C THR A 212 -9.89 -22.26 5.69
N CYS A 213 -9.91 -21.80 6.96
CA CYS A 213 -8.83 -21.06 7.58
C CYS A 213 -8.10 -21.86 8.68
N ASP A 214 -8.35 -23.18 8.74
CA ASP A 214 -7.77 -24.14 9.69
C ASP A 214 -7.75 -23.63 11.14
N GLY A 215 -8.91 -23.62 11.82
CA GLY A 215 -9.07 -23.76 13.27
C GLY A 215 -8.25 -22.88 14.25
N TYR A 216 -7.46 -21.92 13.78
CA TYR A 216 -6.54 -21.12 14.58
C TYR A 216 -7.02 -19.68 14.71
N ASP A 217 -6.70 -19.13 15.88
CA ASP A 217 -7.22 -17.90 16.46
C ASP A 217 -7.28 -16.67 15.53
N SER A 218 -8.16 -15.76 15.94
CA SER A 218 -8.52 -14.42 15.40
C SER A 218 -7.44 -13.54 14.72
N TYR A 219 -6.15 -13.90 14.79
CA TYR A 219 -5.03 -13.19 14.19
C TYR A 219 -4.88 -13.38 12.67
N ASN A 220 -5.44 -14.45 12.10
CA ASN A 220 -5.41 -14.71 10.65
C ASN A 220 -6.51 -13.96 9.87
N LYS A 221 -7.36 -13.21 10.57
CA LYS A 221 -8.33 -12.32 9.93
C LYS A 221 -7.57 -11.09 9.42
N ILE A 222 -7.32 -11.01 8.11
CA ILE A 222 -7.01 -9.73 7.47
C ILE A 222 -8.28 -8.87 7.58
N ASN A 223 -8.36 -8.13 8.68
CA ASN A 223 -9.34 -7.08 8.87
C ASN A 223 -8.64 -5.73 8.72
N GLU A 224 -9.44 -4.67 8.76
CA GLU A 224 -8.97 -3.29 8.65
C GLU A 224 -7.77 -3.02 9.58
N LYS A 225 -7.86 -3.43 10.86
CA LYS A 225 -6.84 -3.19 11.88
C LYS A 225 -5.54 -3.96 11.61
N HIS A 226 -5.64 -5.19 11.15
CA HIS A 226 -4.48 -6.03 10.85
C HIS A 226 -3.66 -5.43 9.70
N LEU A 227 -4.34 -5.08 8.60
CA LEU A 227 -3.70 -4.47 7.44
C LEU A 227 -3.12 -3.09 7.79
N TYR A 228 -3.85 -2.27 8.56
CA TYR A 228 -3.35 -0.99 9.05
C TYR A 228 -2.04 -1.15 9.86
N ASN A 229 -2.05 -2.04 10.86
CA ASN A 229 -0.88 -2.27 11.70
C ASN A 229 0.31 -2.80 10.89
N MET A 230 0.05 -3.68 9.92
CA MET A 230 1.08 -4.19 9.02
C MET A 230 1.68 -3.07 8.17
N LEU A 231 0.85 -2.21 7.57
CA LEU A 231 1.31 -1.07 6.76
C LEU A 231 2.12 -0.08 7.59
N VAL A 232 1.66 0.28 8.80
CA VAL A 232 2.40 1.18 9.71
C VAL A 232 3.75 0.59 10.11
N SER A 233 3.87 -0.73 10.22
CA SER A 233 5.14 -1.38 10.56
C SER A 233 6.18 -1.35 9.43
N ILE A 234 5.79 -0.93 8.22
CA ILE A 234 6.68 -0.78 7.07
C ILE A 234 7.08 0.69 6.98
N GLN A 235 8.32 0.99 7.38
CA GLN A 235 8.84 2.37 7.50
C GLN A 235 8.74 3.22 6.22
N GLN A 236 8.65 2.58 5.04
CA GLN A 236 8.53 3.22 3.73
C GLN A 236 7.11 3.73 3.46
N VAL A 237 6.10 3.14 4.10
CA VAL A 237 4.69 3.50 3.92
C VAL A 237 4.38 4.77 4.70
N GLN A 238 4.01 5.83 3.99
CA GLN A 238 3.52 7.07 4.59
C GLN A 238 2.07 7.32 4.19
N SER A 239 1.34 8.10 4.99
CA SER A 239 -0.03 8.57 4.73
C SER A 239 -0.99 7.44 4.29
N ILE A 240 -1.51 6.69 5.27
CA ILE A 240 -2.52 5.64 5.03
C ILE A 240 -3.90 6.29 5.03
N PHE A 241 -4.65 6.08 3.95
CA PHE A 241 -6.05 6.46 3.84
C PHE A 241 -6.92 5.20 3.84
N ILE A 242 -7.99 5.22 4.61
CA ILE A 242 -8.95 4.12 4.69
C ILE A 242 -10.31 4.68 4.31
N GLU A 243 -10.90 4.14 3.24
CA GLU A 243 -12.31 4.33 2.90
C GLU A 243 -13.08 3.05 3.22
N THR A 244 -14.27 3.17 3.79
CA THR A 244 -15.10 2.03 4.22
C THR A 244 -16.49 2.13 3.64
N LYS A 245 -16.98 1.04 3.02
CA LYS A 245 -18.35 0.94 2.48
C LYS A 245 -19.10 -0.20 3.15
N ARG A 246 -20.30 0.11 3.65
CA ARG A 246 -21.27 -0.87 4.18
C ARG A 246 -22.25 -1.22 3.07
N THR A 247 -22.41 -2.51 2.80
CA THR A 247 -23.32 -2.99 1.75
C THR A 247 -24.31 -3.98 2.35
N PRO A 248 -25.61 -3.62 2.46
CA PRO A 248 -26.65 -4.55 2.84
C PRO A 248 -26.74 -5.72 1.86
N LEU A 249 -26.91 -6.92 2.38
CA LEU A 249 -27.06 -8.15 1.62
C LEU A 249 -28.53 -8.51 1.42
N GLY A 250 -28.80 -9.27 0.37
CA GLY A 250 -30.17 -9.69 0.04
C GLY A 250 -31.05 -8.54 -0.41
N LYS A 251 -32.37 -8.70 -0.25
CA LYS A 251 -33.40 -7.79 -0.76
C LYS A 251 -33.26 -6.36 -0.24
N LYS A 252 -32.77 -6.21 1.00
CA LYS A 252 -32.55 -4.91 1.65
C LYS A 252 -31.45 -4.09 0.99
N GLY A 253 -30.49 -4.73 0.32
CA GLY A 253 -29.48 -4.06 -0.51
C GLY A 253 -29.91 -3.83 -1.96
N GLY A 254 -31.19 -4.07 -2.27
CA GLY A 254 -31.70 -4.05 -3.64
C GLY A 254 -30.98 -5.08 -4.52
N ARG A 255 -31.03 -4.86 -5.84
CA ARG A 255 -30.51 -5.82 -6.82
C ARG A 255 -29.01 -6.14 -6.63
N ILE A 256 -28.22 -5.13 -6.24
CA ILE A 256 -26.79 -5.30 -6.00
C ILE A 256 -26.52 -6.09 -4.72
N GLY A 257 -27.30 -5.85 -3.66
CA GLY A 257 -27.22 -6.63 -2.42
C GLY A 257 -27.57 -8.10 -2.62
N GLU A 258 -28.56 -8.40 -3.46
CA GLU A 258 -28.91 -9.78 -3.85
C GLU A 258 -27.78 -10.45 -4.62
N LEU A 259 -27.26 -9.80 -5.67
CA LEU A 259 -26.14 -10.34 -6.46
C LEU A 259 -24.89 -10.56 -5.62
N LEU A 260 -24.57 -9.61 -4.73
CA LEU A 260 -23.44 -9.75 -3.81
C LEU A 260 -23.67 -10.90 -2.84
N CYS A 261 -24.88 -11.04 -2.30
CA CYS A 261 -25.24 -12.14 -1.42
C CYS A 261 -25.04 -13.50 -2.11
N ASP A 262 -25.48 -13.65 -3.35
CA ASP A 262 -25.28 -14.87 -4.14
C ASP A 262 -23.78 -15.17 -4.36
N VAL A 263 -22.99 -14.16 -4.72
CA VAL A 263 -21.53 -14.28 -4.92
C VAL A 263 -20.84 -14.72 -3.63
N LEU A 264 -21.19 -14.12 -2.49
CA LEU A 264 -20.57 -14.41 -1.20
C LEU A 264 -21.03 -15.74 -0.58
N LEU A 265 -22.23 -16.21 -0.92
CA LEU A 265 -22.78 -17.50 -0.45
C LEU A 265 -22.36 -18.69 -1.31
N GLN A 266 -21.99 -18.46 -2.58
CA GLN A 266 -21.58 -19.53 -3.48
C GLN A 266 -20.47 -20.44 -2.93
N PRO A 267 -19.41 -19.95 -2.24
CA PRO A 267 -18.41 -20.81 -1.63
C PRO A 267 -19.00 -21.78 -0.58
N ILE A 268 -19.90 -21.30 0.29
CA ILE A 268 -20.60 -22.12 1.29
C ILE A 268 -21.45 -23.18 0.60
N LYS A 269 -22.22 -22.78 -0.42
CA LYS A 269 -23.07 -23.69 -1.19
C LYS A 269 -22.27 -24.75 -1.95
N SER A 270 -21.13 -24.38 -2.53
CA SER A 270 -20.29 -25.26 -3.34
C SER A 270 -19.52 -26.28 -2.49
N ASN A 271 -19.22 -25.95 -1.23
CA ASN A 271 -18.51 -26.83 -0.29
C ASN A 271 -19.46 -27.57 0.66
N LYS A 272 -20.73 -27.75 0.27
CA LYS A 272 -21.77 -28.37 1.11
C LYS A 272 -21.36 -29.71 1.70
N SER A 273 -20.81 -30.63 0.90
CA SER A 273 -20.45 -31.98 1.36
C SER A 273 -19.38 -31.94 2.46
N VAL A 274 -18.31 -31.18 2.23
CA VAL A 274 -17.20 -30.99 3.17
C VAL A 274 -17.68 -30.30 4.45
N LEU A 275 -18.55 -29.29 4.33
CA LEU A 275 -19.16 -28.62 5.47
C LEU A 275 -20.05 -29.55 6.30
N CYS A 276 -20.84 -30.41 5.65
CA CYS A 276 -21.68 -31.38 6.36
C CYS A 276 -20.83 -32.35 7.19
N GLU A 277 -19.72 -32.83 6.62
CA GLU A 277 -18.76 -33.69 7.31
C GLU A 277 -18.10 -32.97 8.49
N TYR A 278 -17.59 -31.75 8.26
CA TYR A 278 -16.96 -30.93 9.29
C TYR A 278 -17.90 -30.63 10.47
N MET A 279 -19.14 -30.24 10.17
CA MET A 279 -20.15 -29.90 11.19
C MET A 279 -20.84 -31.12 11.80
N ARG A 280 -20.61 -32.32 11.27
CA ARG A 280 -21.30 -33.57 11.64
C ARG A 280 -22.82 -33.49 11.52
N ILE A 281 -23.30 -32.88 10.43
CA ILE A 281 -24.74 -32.73 10.14
C ILE A 281 -25.11 -33.46 8.85
N SER A 282 -26.40 -33.78 8.71
CA SER A 282 -26.90 -34.35 7.45
C SER A 282 -27.01 -33.28 6.36
N THR A 283 -26.98 -33.70 5.09
CA THR A 283 -27.21 -32.79 3.94
C THR A 283 -28.59 -32.12 3.99
N LYS A 284 -29.61 -32.82 4.52
CA LYS A 284 -30.96 -32.28 4.74
C LYS A 284 -30.97 -31.18 5.80
N GLU A 285 -30.21 -31.38 6.88
CA GLU A 285 -30.06 -30.38 7.93
C GLU A 285 -29.33 -29.15 7.40
N PHE A 286 -28.25 -29.33 6.64
CA PHE A 286 -27.57 -28.23 5.97
C PHE A 286 -28.53 -27.43 5.06
N ASP A 287 -29.34 -28.09 4.22
CA ASP A 287 -30.29 -27.39 3.35
C ASP A 287 -31.32 -26.58 4.15
N LYS A 288 -31.80 -27.14 5.27
CA LYS A 288 -32.68 -26.42 6.19
C LYS A 288 -31.99 -25.18 6.76
N MET A 289 -30.76 -25.33 7.27
CA MET A 289 -29.96 -24.23 7.82
C MET A 289 -29.68 -23.15 6.76
N TYR A 290 -29.33 -23.56 5.54
CA TYR A 290 -29.02 -22.66 4.43
C TYR A 290 -30.25 -21.85 4.03
N ASN A 291 -31.43 -22.46 3.97
CA ASN A 291 -32.68 -21.76 3.68
C ASN A 291 -33.07 -20.77 4.78
N ILE A 292 -32.84 -21.12 6.05
CA ILE A 292 -33.07 -20.19 7.17
C ILE A 292 -32.07 -19.03 7.11
N MET A 293 -30.80 -19.29 6.81
CA MET A 293 -29.80 -18.23 6.61
C MET A 293 -30.23 -17.22 5.53
N LEU A 294 -30.80 -17.67 4.40
CA LEU A 294 -31.33 -16.75 3.38
C LEU A 294 -32.45 -15.85 3.91
N GLN A 295 -33.28 -16.35 4.84
CA GLN A 295 -34.32 -15.56 5.50
C GLN A 295 -33.70 -14.58 6.50
N GLU A 296 -32.83 -15.07 7.38
CA GLU A 296 -32.12 -14.26 8.38
C GLU A 296 -31.37 -13.09 7.77
N ILE A 297 -30.70 -13.28 6.63
CA ILE A 297 -30.00 -12.19 5.92
C ILE A 297 -30.93 -11.01 5.64
N ASN A 298 -32.18 -11.28 5.29
CA ASN A 298 -33.17 -10.24 5.00
C ASN A 298 -33.84 -9.70 6.27
N ASP A 299 -34.21 -10.59 7.19
CA ASP A 299 -34.94 -10.24 8.43
C ASP A 299 -34.09 -9.39 9.37
N TYR A 300 -32.79 -9.71 9.46
CA TYR A 300 -31.83 -8.97 10.26
C TYR A 300 -31.07 -7.91 9.46
N GLU A 301 -31.44 -7.63 8.20
CA GLU A 301 -30.75 -6.62 7.38
C GLU A 301 -29.21 -6.79 7.38
N THR A 302 -28.77 -8.03 7.24
CA THR A 302 -27.35 -8.40 7.30
C THR A 302 -26.55 -7.61 6.26
N PHE A 303 -25.37 -7.12 6.64
CA PHE A 303 -24.51 -6.36 5.72
C PHE A 303 -23.05 -6.82 5.79
N CYS A 304 -22.32 -6.64 4.69
CA CYS A 304 -20.88 -6.80 4.65
C CYS A 304 -20.17 -5.44 4.58
N VAL A 305 -18.89 -5.42 4.94
CA VAL A 305 -18.05 -4.24 4.90
C VAL A 305 -16.88 -4.49 3.96
N SER A 306 -16.58 -3.50 3.14
CA SER A 306 -15.36 -3.48 2.32
C SER A 306 -14.57 -2.22 2.59
N HIS A 307 -13.25 -2.35 2.59
CA HIS A 307 -12.32 -1.27 2.83
C HIS A 307 -11.38 -1.11 1.63
N SER A 308 -11.11 0.13 1.24
CA SER A 308 -9.99 0.48 0.37
C SER A 308 -8.93 1.14 1.23
N PHE A 309 -7.78 0.50 1.31
CA PHE A 309 -6.57 1.05 1.91
C PHE A 309 -5.74 1.61 0.80
N SER A 310 -5.35 2.86 0.91
CA SER A 310 -4.31 3.39 0.04
C SER A 310 -3.20 4.02 0.83
N ASN A 311 -1.99 3.90 0.30
CA ASN A 311 -0.83 4.58 0.86
C ASN A 311 -0.01 5.22 -0.24
N ARG A 312 0.67 6.30 0.14
CA ARG A 312 1.56 7.05 -0.73
C ARG A 312 2.87 7.32 -0.01
N GLU A 313 3.98 6.96 -0.63
CA GLU A 313 5.27 7.40 -0.10
C GLU A 313 5.36 8.94 -0.18
N CYS A 314 5.62 9.58 0.96
CA CYS A 314 5.72 11.02 1.09
C CYS A 314 7.03 11.38 1.80
N THR A 315 7.36 12.66 1.92
CA THR A 315 8.49 13.15 2.76
C THR A 315 8.00 13.87 4.00
N ILE A 316 6.68 13.94 4.23
CA ILE A 316 6.07 14.81 5.24
C ILE A 316 6.60 14.50 6.64
N ILE A 317 6.56 13.23 7.06
CA ILE A 317 6.98 12.82 8.41
C ILE A 317 8.48 13.09 8.59
N SER A 318 9.29 12.71 7.59
CA SER A 318 10.74 12.95 7.62
C SER A 318 11.07 14.44 7.68
N SER A 319 10.33 15.28 6.96
CA SER A 319 10.50 16.73 6.94
C SER A 319 10.10 17.37 8.27
N ILE A 320 9.05 16.87 8.94
CA ILE A 320 8.64 17.31 10.28
C ILE A 320 9.72 16.98 11.31
N ILE A 321 10.28 15.77 11.27
CA ILE A 321 11.36 15.37 12.19
C ILE A 321 12.56 16.30 12.01
N ASN A 322 12.98 16.56 10.78
CA ASN A 322 14.09 17.48 10.53
C ASN A 322 13.76 18.92 10.93
N LEU A 323 12.51 19.37 10.77
CA LEU A 323 12.09 20.69 11.25
C LEU A 323 12.30 20.81 12.77
N PHE A 324 11.90 19.80 13.54
CA PHE A 324 12.15 19.77 14.99
C PHE A 324 13.65 19.77 15.33
N VAL A 325 14.45 18.98 14.61
CA VAL A 325 15.91 18.96 14.78
C VAL A 325 16.50 20.34 14.47
N ALA A 326 16.04 21.00 13.41
CA ALA A 326 16.54 22.31 13.01
C ALA A 326 16.16 23.41 14.01
N ILE A 327 14.92 23.42 14.50
CA ILE A 327 14.49 24.35 15.55
C ILE A 327 15.31 24.13 16.83
N THR A 328 15.47 22.88 17.26
CA THR A 328 16.27 22.54 18.44
C THR A 328 17.72 22.97 18.28
N GLY A 329 18.32 22.74 17.10
CA GLY A 329 19.66 23.21 16.75
C GLY A 329 19.78 24.73 16.87
N SER A 330 18.84 25.48 16.29
CA SER A 330 18.85 26.95 16.35
C SER A 330 18.82 27.48 17.79
N VAL A 331 17.95 26.91 18.64
CA VAL A 331 17.85 27.30 20.06
C VAL A 331 19.15 26.95 20.79
N THR A 332 19.70 25.76 20.55
CA THR A 332 20.92 25.32 21.24
C THR A 332 22.10 26.23 20.92
N PHE A 333 22.32 26.56 19.64
CA PHE A 333 23.45 27.39 19.23
C PHE A 333 23.30 28.89 19.56
N LEU A 334 22.06 29.42 19.58
CA LEU A 334 21.82 30.85 19.86
C LEU A 334 21.61 31.13 21.34
N ALA A 335 20.84 30.31 22.05
CA ALA A 335 20.48 30.58 23.45
C ALA A 335 21.53 30.05 24.44
N LYS A 336 22.18 28.92 24.13
CA LYS A 336 23.12 28.26 25.05
C LYS A 336 24.39 27.75 24.35
N PRO A 337 25.18 28.62 23.70
CA PRO A 337 26.37 28.21 22.94
C PRO A 337 27.42 27.49 23.79
N ASN A 338 27.59 27.94 25.05
CA ASN A 338 28.56 27.36 25.98
C ASN A 338 28.19 25.96 26.47
N ASP A 339 26.93 25.55 26.32
CA ASP A 339 26.48 24.20 26.70
C ASP A 339 26.86 23.18 25.63
N ILE A 340 27.23 23.61 24.41
CA ILE A 340 27.58 22.71 23.30
C ILE A 340 29.06 22.36 23.34
N ALA A 341 29.93 23.35 23.15
CA ALA A 341 31.38 23.21 23.16
C ALA A 341 32.02 24.45 23.79
N ILE A 342 32.88 24.24 24.78
CA ILE A 342 33.50 25.33 25.53
C ILE A 342 34.56 25.99 24.64
N LYS A 343 34.57 27.32 24.55
CA LYS A 343 35.44 28.14 23.66
C LYS A 343 35.17 28.01 22.16
N MET A 344 34.03 27.49 21.73
CA MET A 344 33.64 27.67 20.33
C MET A 344 33.53 29.18 20.04
N PRO A 345 34.17 29.70 18.97
CA PRO A 345 34.11 31.13 18.66
C PRO A 345 32.66 31.58 18.43
N TYR A 346 32.33 32.78 18.89
CA TYR A 346 30.97 33.30 18.86
C TYR A 346 30.44 33.48 17.43
N GLU A 347 31.35 33.73 16.48
CA GLU A 347 31.03 33.80 15.07
C GLU A 347 30.50 32.47 14.54
N PHE A 348 31.08 31.33 14.97
CA PHE A 348 30.61 30.00 14.57
C PHE A 348 29.25 29.68 15.18
N THR A 349 29.03 30.00 16.46
CA THR A 349 27.74 29.68 17.12
C THR A 349 26.58 30.49 16.54
N ILE A 350 26.77 31.78 16.27
CA ILE A 350 25.76 32.57 15.53
C ILE A 350 25.52 31.99 14.15
N THR A 351 26.60 31.72 13.40
CA THR A 351 26.48 31.23 12.01
C THR A 351 25.70 29.92 11.97
N PHE A 352 26.00 28.97 12.87
CA PHE A 352 25.29 27.69 12.95
C PHE A 352 23.82 27.89 13.34
N GLY A 353 23.55 28.78 14.30
CA GLY A 353 22.18 29.15 14.67
C GLY A 353 21.37 29.68 13.49
N ILE A 354 21.93 30.60 12.71
CA ILE A 354 21.29 31.16 11.50
C ILE A 354 21.08 30.08 10.44
N LEU A 355 22.07 29.22 10.20
CA LEU A 355 21.94 28.11 9.26
C LEU A 355 20.79 27.17 9.65
N PHE A 356 20.63 26.85 10.94
CA PHE A 356 19.48 26.06 11.40
C PHE A 356 18.13 26.74 11.19
N ILE A 357 18.05 28.07 11.28
CA ILE A 357 16.83 28.82 10.96
C ILE A 357 16.51 28.70 9.46
N ILE A 358 17.51 28.87 8.59
CA ILE A 358 17.35 28.71 7.14
C ILE A 358 16.90 27.28 6.80
N ILE A 359 17.52 26.28 7.42
CA ILE A 359 17.16 24.87 7.26
C ILE A 359 15.71 24.63 7.70
N SER A 360 15.25 25.26 8.79
CA SER A 360 13.85 25.14 9.24
C SER A 360 12.88 25.65 8.18
N ILE A 361 13.19 26.78 7.53
CA ILE A 361 12.38 27.33 6.43
C ILE A 361 12.35 26.36 5.23
N VAL A 362 13.48 25.74 4.90
CA VAL A 362 13.57 24.72 3.84
C VAL A 362 12.64 23.53 4.13
N PHE A 363 12.60 23.04 5.38
CA PHE A 363 11.71 21.94 5.75
C PHE A 363 10.23 22.34 5.76
N ILE A 364 9.90 23.57 6.16
CA ILE A 364 8.53 24.10 6.03
C ILE A 364 8.10 24.13 4.57
N TYR A 365 8.97 24.60 3.67
CA TYR A 365 8.72 24.57 2.23
C TYR A 365 8.51 23.15 1.72
N GLY A 366 9.31 22.17 2.14
CA GLY A 366 9.15 20.75 1.77
C GLY A 366 7.81 20.15 2.21
N ILE A 367 7.35 20.47 3.42
CA ILE A 367 6.03 20.04 3.92
C ILE A 367 4.92 20.63 3.05
N ILE A 368 4.97 21.93 2.77
CA ILE A 368 3.98 22.63 1.95
C ILE A 368 3.97 22.07 0.52
N ALA A 369 5.15 21.94 -0.09
CA ALA A 369 5.32 21.39 -1.44
C ALA A 369 4.69 20.00 -1.55
N SER A 370 4.87 19.13 -0.54
CA SER A 370 4.29 17.78 -0.50
C SER A 370 2.76 17.75 -0.51
N PHE A 371 2.10 18.78 0.03
CA PHE A 371 0.64 18.92 -0.02
C PHE A 371 0.13 19.55 -1.32
N ILE A 372 0.91 20.44 -1.95
CA ILE A 372 0.51 21.18 -3.15
C ILE A 372 0.76 20.39 -4.43
N THR A 373 1.84 19.59 -4.49
CA THR A 373 2.22 18.79 -5.66
C THR A 373 1.08 18.02 -6.34
N PRO A 374 0.12 17.38 -5.63
CA PRO A 374 -0.96 16.63 -6.28
C PRO A 374 -1.93 17.48 -7.12
N ASN A 375 -1.92 18.81 -7.00
CA ASN A 375 -2.94 19.69 -7.58
C ASN A 375 -2.46 20.61 -8.70
N THR A 376 -1.16 20.65 -9.03
CA THR A 376 -0.63 21.60 -10.01
C THR A 376 -0.24 20.92 -11.34
N PRO A 377 -0.58 21.53 -12.50
CA PRO A 377 -0.19 21.02 -13.81
C PRO A 377 1.34 21.03 -14.04
N ASN A 378 2.09 21.73 -13.18
CA ASN A 378 3.55 21.80 -13.16
C ASN A 378 4.18 20.99 -12.00
N GLY A 379 3.42 20.06 -11.40
CA GLY A 379 3.74 19.24 -10.22
C GLY A 379 5.19 18.81 -9.99
N PRO A 380 6.04 18.50 -11.00
CA PRO A 380 7.43 18.11 -10.74
C PRO A 380 8.39 19.20 -10.22
N ILE A 381 8.08 20.49 -10.31
CA ILE A 381 9.10 21.55 -10.07
C ILE A 381 9.39 21.77 -8.58
N GLU A 382 8.35 21.75 -7.73
CA GLU A 382 8.50 22.09 -6.31
C GLU A 382 9.33 21.04 -5.56
N ILE A 383 9.06 19.75 -5.81
CA ILE A 383 9.83 18.63 -5.25
C ILE A 383 11.28 18.67 -5.73
N ARG A 384 11.54 19.05 -6.99
CA ARG A 384 12.92 19.19 -7.50
C ARG A 384 13.66 20.32 -6.81
N ILE A 385 13.03 21.49 -6.65
CA ILE A 385 13.64 22.60 -5.91
C ILE A 385 13.97 22.15 -4.48
N TYR A 386 13.06 21.38 -3.87
CA TYR A 386 13.27 20.85 -2.53
C TYR A 386 14.42 19.84 -2.46
N GLU A 387 14.57 18.94 -3.44
CA GLU A 387 15.70 18.02 -3.58
C GLU A 387 17.05 18.78 -3.57
N TRP A 388 17.16 19.86 -4.35
CA TRP A 388 18.36 20.70 -4.40
C TRP A 388 18.66 21.36 -3.04
N PHE A 389 17.62 21.87 -2.36
CA PHE A 389 17.82 22.43 -1.02
C PHE A 389 18.32 21.38 -0.02
N LEU A 390 17.82 20.14 -0.10
CA LEU A 390 18.25 19.06 0.80
C LEU A 390 19.71 18.65 0.62
N ILE A 391 20.28 18.75 -0.59
CA ILE A 391 21.74 18.58 -0.80
C ILE A 391 22.50 19.65 0.01
N GLY A 392 22.05 20.90 -0.07
CA GLY A 392 22.62 22.00 0.73
C GLY A 392 22.50 21.75 2.23
N VAL A 393 21.33 21.29 2.69
CA VAL A 393 21.11 20.92 4.10
C VAL A 393 22.08 19.83 4.55
N LEU A 394 22.30 18.79 3.74
CA LEU A 394 23.20 17.68 4.08
C LEU A 394 24.66 18.16 4.23
N ILE A 395 25.12 19.02 3.33
CA ILE A 395 26.46 19.62 3.40
C ILE A 395 26.59 20.47 4.67
N ILE A 396 25.57 21.27 4.98
CA ILE A 396 25.55 22.10 6.19
C ILE A 396 25.54 21.23 7.46
N TYR A 397 24.73 20.19 7.52
CA TYR A 397 24.69 19.26 8.65
C TYR A 397 26.02 18.55 8.87
N LEU A 398 26.67 18.09 7.78
CA LEU A 398 28.01 17.50 7.87
C LEU A 398 29.03 18.50 8.40
N PHE A 399 29.01 19.73 7.90
CA PHE A 399 29.93 20.78 8.36
C PHE A 399 29.71 21.10 9.85
N ILE A 400 28.47 21.36 10.27
CA ILE A 400 28.13 21.63 11.67
C ILE A 400 28.53 20.44 12.55
N ALA A 401 28.18 19.22 12.18
CA ALA A 401 28.50 18.03 12.96
C ALA A 401 30.02 17.86 13.13
N ILE A 402 30.79 17.93 12.05
CA ILE A 402 32.25 17.78 12.09
C ILE A 402 32.89 18.88 12.94
N THR A 403 32.54 20.15 12.70
CA THR A 403 33.12 21.27 13.44
C THR A 403 32.75 21.18 14.92
N THR A 404 31.49 20.92 15.26
CA THR A 404 31.07 20.78 16.66
C THR A 404 31.75 19.61 17.35
N ILE A 405 31.89 18.45 16.70
CA ILE A 405 32.60 17.30 17.25
C ILE A 405 34.06 17.65 17.55
N ILE A 406 34.77 18.28 16.61
CA ILE A 406 36.16 18.70 16.82
C ILE A 406 36.28 19.61 18.03
N TYR A 407 35.42 20.64 18.15
CA TYR A 407 35.47 21.55 19.29
C TYR A 407 35.05 20.91 20.62
N MET A 408 34.10 19.96 20.62
CA MET A 408 33.73 19.23 21.83
C MET A 408 34.91 18.42 22.39
N PHE A 409 35.63 17.69 21.53
CA PHE A 409 36.81 16.92 21.97
C PHE A 409 37.99 17.82 22.33
N ALA A 410 38.22 18.91 21.58
CA ALA A 410 39.29 19.86 21.89
C ALA A 410 39.08 20.59 23.24
N SER A 411 37.83 20.76 23.67
CA SER A 411 37.47 21.46 24.90
C SER A 411 37.13 20.54 26.08
N GLU A 412 37.29 19.22 25.92
CA GLU A 412 36.88 18.22 26.91
C GLU A 412 37.55 18.44 28.28
N GLN A 413 38.86 18.70 28.29
CA GLN A 413 39.60 18.95 29.54
C GLN A 413 39.09 20.21 30.27
N LEU A 414 38.80 21.28 29.53
CA LEU A 414 38.22 22.51 30.08
C LEU A 414 36.80 22.28 30.64
N ALA A 415 36.02 21.38 30.04
CA ALA A 415 34.70 21.01 30.55
C ALA A 415 34.79 20.23 31.87
N ILE A 416 35.79 19.35 31.99
CA ILE A 416 36.07 18.63 33.23
C ILE A 416 36.49 19.60 34.34
N GLU A 417 37.39 20.55 34.04
CA GLU A 417 37.81 21.58 34.99
C GLU A 417 36.65 22.46 35.44
N ARG A 418 35.78 22.89 34.52
CA ARG A 418 34.59 23.68 34.83
C ARG A 418 33.62 22.91 35.73
N CYS A 419 33.34 21.64 35.41
CA CYS A 419 32.52 20.75 36.24
C CYS A 419 33.09 20.67 37.67
N ASN A 420 34.39 20.41 37.78
CA ASN A 420 35.06 20.31 39.08
C ASN A 420 35.01 21.61 39.89
N ASN A 421 35.02 22.78 39.23
CA ASN A 421 34.96 24.08 39.90
C ASN A 421 33.54 24.46 40.36
N GLU A 422 32.50 24.11 39.62
CA GLU A 422 31.10 24.28 40.05
C GLU A 422 30.78 23.43 41.29
N PHE A 423 31.34 22.21 41.38
CA PHE A 423 31.19 21.36 42.58
C PHE A 423 32.01 21.83 43.79
N LYS A 424 33.00 22.72 43.64
CA LYS A 424 33.74 23.27 44.79
C LYS A 424 32.94 24.32 45.56
N THR A 425 31.95 24.94 44.94
CA THR A 425 31.10 25.97 45.56
C THR A 425 29.91 25.41 46.33
N GLU A 426 29.53 24.17 46.06
CA GLU A 426 28.50 23.43 46.81
C GLU A 426 29.20 22.54 47.84
N THR A 427 28.83 22.65 49.12
CA THR A 427 29.42 21.90 50.24
C THR A 427 29.03 20.42 50.22
N GLU A 428 29.41 19.67 49.19
CA GLU A 428 29.28 18.20 49.13
C GLU A 428 30.59 17.52 48.69
N THR A 429 30.82 16.32 49.21
CA THR A 429 32.07 15.56 49.02
C THR A 429 32.35 15.21 47.55
N PRO A 430 33.55 15.49 47.02
CA PRO A 430 33.88 15.20 45.62
C PRO A 430 34.34 13.75 45.47
N LYS A 431 33.64 12.91 44.69
CA LYS A 431 34.20 11.62 44.25
C LYS A 431 33.82 11.26 42.81
N ASN A 432 34.84 11.29 41.96
CA ASN A 432 35.04 10.50 40.72
C ASN A 432 34.11 10.62 39.50
N ASN A 433 33.05 11.42 39.51
CA ASN A 433 32.07 11.37 38.39
C ASN A 433 32.10 12.49 37.35
N CYS A 434 32.85 13.59 37.51
CA CYS A 434 32.83 14.69 36.51
C CYS A 434 33.44 14.28 35.16
N ALA A 435 34.60 13.62 35.13
CA ALA A 435 35.22 13.15 33.89
C ALA A 435 34.33 12.13 33.15
N GLN A 436 33.75 11.17 33.89
CA GLN A 436 32.83 10.19 33.33
C GLN A 436 31.53 10.85 32.83
N LYS A 437 30.97 11.80 33.57
CA LYS A 437 29.75 12.55 33.19
C LYS A 437 29.98 13.42 31.96
N VAL A 438 31.08 14.17 31.90
CA VAL A 438 31.45 14.99 30.73
C VAL A 438 31.66 14.09 29.52
N SER A 439 32.43 13.02 29.65
CA SER A 439 32.67 12.07 28.56
C SER A 439 31.36 11.43 28.05
N MET A 440 30.48 10.99 28.97
CA MET A 440 29.16 10.44 28.61
C MET A 440 28.29 11.46 27.84
N ILE A 441 28.27 12.72 28.28
CA ILE A 441 27.53 13.80 27.61
C ILE A 441 28.13 14.08 26.23
N THR A 442 29.45 14.11 26.09
CA THR A 442 30.15 14.30 24.81
C THR A 442 29.83 13.20 23.81
N TRP A 443 29.84 11.94 24.25
CA TRP A 443 29.45 10.80 23.41
C TRP A 443 27.97 10.84 23.01
N LEU A 444 27.07 11.17 23.96
CA LEU A 444 25.65 11.31 23.66
C LEU A 444 25.40 12.42 22.61
N LYS A 445 26.03 13.58 22.75
CA LYS A 445 25.94 14.67 21.78
C LYS A 445 26.52 14.28 20.42
N THR A 446 27.63 13.56 20.41
CA THR A 446 28.25 13.04 19.17
C THR A 446 27.27 12.11 18.45
N LEU A 447 26.62 11.20 19.18
CA LEU A 447 25.59 10.32 18.62
C LEU A 447 24.40 11.11 18.06
N LEU A 448 23.94 12.15 18.76
CA LEU A 448 22.86 13.01 18.29
C LEU A 448 23.23 13.78 17.01
N LEU A 449 24.48 14.27 16.89
CA LEU A 449 24.97 14.94 15.69
C LEU A 449 25.07 13.97 14.50
N ILE A 450 25.51 12.73 14.73
CA ILE A 450 25.52 11.69 13.70
C ILE A 450 24.09 11.34 13.28
N LEU A 451 23.18 11.18 14.24
CA LEU A 451 21.77 10.90 13.98
C LEU A 451 21.12 12.02 13.14
N MET A 452 21.42 13.29 13.42
CA MET A 452 20.98 14.42 12.60
C MET A 452 21.39 14.27 11.13
N VAL A 453 22.65 13.90 10.86
CA VAL A 453 23.13 13.68 9.48
C VAL A 453 22.41 12.50 8.82
N ILE A 454 22.19 11.40 9.56
CA ILE A 454 21.46 10.22 9.06
C ILE A 454 20.01 10.57 8.71
N ILE A 455 19.32 11.32 9.59
CA ILE A 455 17.94 11.78 9.35
C ILE A 455 17.88 12.70 8.13
N GLY A 456 18.85 13.60 7.97
CA GLY A 456 18.98 14.46 6.79
C GLY A 456 19.20 13.66 5.51
N LEU A 457 20.11 12.68 5.53
CA LEU A 457 20.40 11.79 4.40
C LEU A 457 19.18 10.95 4.01
N HIS A 458 18.47 10.40 4.99
CA HIS A 458 17.24 9.64 4.77
C HIS A 458 16.17 10.50 4.08
N THR A 459 16.03 11.75 4.51
CA THR A 459 15.06 12.69 3.92
C THR A 459 15.45 13.12 2.51
N TYR A 460 16.75 13.31 2.26
CA TYR A 460 17.28 13.53 0.92
C TYR A 460 17.07 12.32 0.01
N GLU A 461 17.25 11.10 0.51
CA GLU A 461 17.09 9.91 -0.32
C GLU A 461 15.62 9.70 -0.72
N ILE A 462 14.66 9.86 0.20
CA ILE A 462 13.21 9.87 -0.12
C ILE A 462 12.87 11.03 -1.08
N THR A 463 13.36 12.23 -0.73
CA THR A 463 13.66 13.39 -1.59
C THR A 463 13.85 13.14 -3.07
N ARG A 464 15.06 12.67 -3.34
CA ARG A 464 15.64 12.39 -4.63
C ARG A 464 14.87 11.32 -5.38
N ARG A 465 14.45 10.28 -4.67
CA ARG A 465 13.59 9.22 -5.18
C ARG A 465 12.29 9.81 -5.77
N LEU A 466 11.62 10.71 -5.06
CA LEU A 466 10.45 11.45 -5.58
C LEU A 466 10.80 12.39 -6.75
N GLY A 467 11.97 13.04 -6.73
CA GLY A 467 12.40 14.03 -7.73
C GLY A 467 12.86 13.44 -9.08
N VAL A 468 13.37 12.20 -9.09
CA VAL A 468 13.88 11.50 -10.30
C VAL A 468 12.73 11.09 -11.22
N ASP A 469 11.62 10.58 -10.71
CA ASP A 469 10.48 10.12 -11.53
C ASP A 469 9.65 11.24 -12.15
N LEU A 470 9.76 12.42 -11.56
CA LEU A 470 9.18 13.64 -12.07
C LEU A 470 9.93 14.22 -13.28
N ARG A 471 11.06 13.64 -13.70
CA ARG A 471 11.79 14.03 -14.93
C ARG A 471 11.00 13.56 -16.15
N PRO A 472 10.70 14.43 -17.14
CA PRO A 472 10.13 13.95 -18.39
C PRO A 472 11.09 12.90 -18.96
N ARG A 473 10.65 11.64 -19.01
CA ARG A 473 11.35 10.58 -19.72
C ARG A 473 11.56 11.12 -21.13
N ARG A 474 12.80 11.50 -21.49
CA ARG A 474 13.15 11.87 -22.86
C ARG A 474 12.62 10.73 -23.72
N LYS A 475 11.60 11.01 -24.55
CA LYS A 475 11.23 10.12 -25.65
C LYS A 475 12.53 9.89 -26.41
N LYS A 476 13.15 8.71 -26.25
CA LYS A 476 14.13 8.26 -27.23
C LYS A 476 13.33 8.16 -28.52
N PHE A 477 13.47 9.16 -29.38
CA PHE A 477 13.14 9.01 -30.79
C PHE A 477 14.00 7.84 -31.27
N GLN A 478 13.42 6.63 -31.28
CA GLN A 478 13.95 5.56 -32.11
C GLN A 478 13.78 6.03 -33.54
N GLY A 479 14.86 6.58 -34.10
CA GLY A 479 14.93 6.89 -35.51
C GLY A 479 14.58 5.62 -36.29
N ARG A 480 13.53 5.71 -37.10
CA ARG A 480 13.21 4.71 -38.12
C ARG A 480 14.46 4.48 -38.97
N ARG A 481 15.07 3.29 -38.86
CA ARG A 481 15.87 2.75 -39.97
C ARG A 481 14.91 1.99 -40.87
N PRO A 482 14.87 2.26 -42.19
CA PRO A 482 14.10 1.46 -43.11
C PRO A 482 14.76 0.07 -43.22
N GLN A 483 14.05 -0.98 -42.84
CA GLN A 483 14.45 -2.36 -43.17
C GLN A 483 14.15 -2.59 -44.65
N SER A 484 15.20 -2.64 -45.45
CA SER A 484 15.18 -3.18 -46.81
C SER A 484 14.96 -4.69 -46.73
N TYR A 485 13.78 -5.15 -47.16
CA TYR A 485 13.57 -6.56 -47.51
C TYR A 485 14.27 -6.83 -48.84
N ILE A 486 15.43 -7.50 -48.79
CA ILE A 486 16.01 -8.16 -49.96
C ILE A 486 15.47 -9.59 -49.97
N SER A 487 14.67 -9.87 -50.99
CA SER A 487 14.25 -11.20 -51.41
C SER A 487 15.44 -11.94 -52.03
N THR A 488 15.77 -13.12 -51.51
CA THR A 488 16.50 -14.14 -52.28
C THR A 488 15.85 -15.48 -52.04
N ALA A 489 14.97 -15.84 -52.98
CA ALA A 489 14.60 -17.22 -53.26
C ALA A 489 15.73 -17.92 -54.03
N ASN A 490 15.84 -19.23 -53.76
CA ASN A 490 16.49 -20.29 -54.53
C ASN A 490 18.03 -20.30 -54.62
N PHE A 491 18.65 -21.39 -54.13
CA PHE A 491 19.14 -22.44 -55.03
C PHE A 491 19.36 -23.78 -54.28
N MET A 492 18.96 -24.84 -54.98
CA MET A 492 18.96 -26.27 -54.70
C MET A 492 20.36 -26.89 -54.93
N PHE A 493 20.50 -28.21 -54.63
CA PHE A 493 21.60 -29.18 -54.86
C PHE A 493 22.43 -29.47 -53.59
N ILE A 494 22.55 -30.69 -53.04
CA ILE A 494 22.31 -32.09 -53.50
C ILE A 494 21.64 -32.87 -52.37
#